data_AF-A0A3N4YP92-F1
#
_entry.id   AF-A0A3N4YP92-F1
#
_cell.length_a   1.000
_cell.length_b   1.000
_cell.length_c   1.000
_cell.angle_alpha   90.00
_cell.angle_beta   90.00
_cell.angle_gamma   90.00
#
_symmetry.space_group_name_H-M   'P 1'
#
loop_
_entity.id
_entity.type
_entity.pdbx_description
1 polymer ?
#
loop_
_entity_poly.entity_id
_entity_poly.type
_entity_poly.pdbx_seq_one_letter_code
_entity_poly.pdbx_strand_id
1 'polypeptide(L)'
;MPDISRVICANFQDSLRNLGGNSCQNGWVQTDTEGDGPAVGDTAGWIVAMDVGGSGSRLTAEFRDGGRQREGITITLEGEPVKMLSEGSNAAQVVRGLCETFLYWVKNAEYHFQQPPHVLAAAVGTTGLTTVVPSAAEIHDIMGALLQTNRTAVAGDALTAHMGALRGRAGAVLSVGTGAVAFSFDQKGRWHRADGWGHLLGDLGAGVWVGTEALRAATAAHDGRTRGRSERLLEVATQKLGPVASWPAQLYMSNDRAAKLASFAPAVMSAAAEGDTTAHGILVEAGRHLAATLATALTPDIPQLASITGRLAHRPSPLTESLHENLRQERPGVRLVPCEGTPLDGARLLARRLAVDPASVVGYRPWLTVRVDGRHTAGESTDTGADMFSSMSTAQFSATELPNVLPDTPGIA
;
A
#
# COMPACT_ATOMS: atom_id res chain seq x y z
N MET A 1 26.14 -21.82 35.54
CA MET A 1 25.05 -21.57 34.57
C MET A 1 23.74 -21.55 35.32
N PRO A 2 23.10 -20.38 35.50
CA PRO A 2 21.69 -20.32 35.85
C PRO A 2 20.82 -20.02 34.62
N ASP A 3 19.62 -20.58 34.69
CA ASP A 3 18.52 -20.64 33.72
C ASP A 3 18.00 -19.24 33.31
N ILE A 4 18.09 -18.92 32.01
CA ILE A 4 17.82 -17.61 31.38
C ILE A 4 16.36 -17.55 30.91
N SER A 5 15.40 -17.89 31.78
CA SER A 5 14.00 -17.98 31.39
C SER A 5 13.06 -17.00 32.11
N ARG A 6 13.51 -16.29 33.16
CA ARG A 6 12.60 -15.45 33.98
C ARG A 6 13.27 -14.27 34.69
N VAL A 7 13.72 -13.24 33.99
CA VAL A 7 13.82 -11.87 34.55
C VAL A 7 13.65 -10.89 33.39
N ILE A 8 13.00 -9.75 33.64
CA ILE A 8 12.65 -8.66 32.69
C ILE A 8 11.25 -8.82 32.04
N CYS A 9 10.22 -8.91 32.88
CA CYS A 9 8.85 -8.54 32.50
C CYS A 9 8.24 -7.46 33.44
N ALA A 10 8.95 -7.00 34.46
CA ALA A 10 8.40 -6.11 35.49
C ALA A 10 8.65 -4.61 35.26
N ASN A 11 9.72 -4.21 34.55
CA ASN A 11 10.06 -2.78 34.40
C ASN A 11 9.50 -2.12 33.12
N PHE A 12 8.85 -2.88 32.24
CA PHE A 12 8.33 -2.39 30.97
C PHE A 12 6.96 -1.69 31.10
N GLN A 13 6.17 -2.02 32.13
CA GLN A 13 4.83 -1.43 32.31
C GLN A 13 4.83 -0.05 32.99
N ASP A 14 5.88 0.33 33.73
CA ASP A 14 5.86 1.56 34.53
C ASP A 14 6.36 2.80 33.78
N SER A 15 7.19 2.66 32.74
CA SER A 15 7.61 3.81 31.92
C SER A 15 6.58 4.21 30.85
N LEU A 16 5.60 3.35 30.54
CA LEU A 16 4.54 3.63 29.56
C LEU A 16 3.23 4.16 30.19
N ARG A 17 3.12 4.23 31.53
CA ARG A 17 1.92 4.78 32.21
C ARG A 17 1.84 6.31 32.22
N ASN A 18 2.90 7.02 31.84
CA ASN A 18 2.91 8.49 31.83
C ASN A 18 2.60 9.14 30.46
N LEU A 19 2.34 8.36 29.41
CA LEU A 19 1.84 8.86 28.13
C LEU A 19 0.65 7.99 27.72
N GLY A 20 -0.55 8.52 27.92
CA GLY A 20 -1.79 7.76 27.95
C GLY A 20 -2.09 6.95 26.68
N GLY A 21 -2.49 5.70 26.90
CA GLY A 21 -3.57 5.04 26.17
C GLY A 21 -3.26 4.38 24.83
N ASN A 22 -2.61 3.20 24.86
CA ASN A 22 -3.10 1.94 24.28
C ASN A 22 -2.02 0.86 24.45
N SER A 23 -2.42 -0.34 24.85
CA SER A 23 -1.52 -1.46 25.13
C SER A 23 -0.91 -2.04 23.86
N CYS A 24 0.34 -1.69 23.53
CA CYS A 24 1.11 -2.29 22.44
C CYS A 24 1.68 -3.65 22.86
N GLN A 25 1.42 -4.70 22.07
CA GLN A 25 2.06 -6.01 22.22
C GLN A 25 3.32 -6.07 21.35
N ASN A 26 4.47 -5.65 21.90
CA ASN A 26 5.77 -5.91 21.27
C ASN A 26 6.18 -7.35 21.60
N GLY A 27 6.09 -8.25 20.62
CA GLY A 27 6.37 -9.69 20.77
C GLY A 27 7.54 -10.16 19.91
N TRP A 28 8.29 -11.14 20.42
CA TRP A 28 9.34 -11.86 19.70
C TRP A 28 8.70 -12.87 18.75
N VAL A 29 9.20 -12.97 17.51
CA VAL A 29 8.82 -14.03 16.58
C VAL A 29 10.09 -14.67 16.01
N GLN A 30 10.38 -15.90 16.46
CA GLN A 30 11.30 -16.82 15.78
C GLN A 30 10.59 -17.38 14.54
N THR A 31 11.18 -17.26 13.35
CA THR A 31 10.66 -17.93 12.13
C THR A 31 11.77 -18.43 11.22
N ASP A 32 11.38 -19.45 10.45
CA ASP A 32 12.19 -20.43 9.72
C ASP A 32 13.14 -19.89 8.63
N THR A 33 14.15 -20.71 8.36
CA THR A 33 15.19 -20.55 7.34
C THR A 33 14.63 -20.58 5.91
N GLU A 34 14.78 -19.50 5.14
CA GLU A 34 14.66 -19.50 3.67
C GLU A 34 15.91 -18.91 2.98
N GLY A 35 16.53 -19.75 2.14
CA GLY A 35 17.11 -19.44 0.82
C GLY A 35 18.34 -18.51 0.71
N ASP A 36 19.50 -19.12 0.40
CA ASP A 36 20.78 -18.47 0.07
C ASP A 36 20.66 -17.38 -1.01
N GLY A 37 20.72 -16.12 -0.56
CA GLY A 37 21.14 -14.98 -1.38
C GLY A 37 22.65 -14.75 -1.27
N PRO A 38 23.26 -13.98 -2.19
CA PRO A 38 24.72 -13.80 -2.23
C PRO A 38 25.26 -13.26 -0.88
N ALA A 39 26.42 -13.77 -0.49
CA ALA A 39 27.10 -13.40 0.74
C ALA A 39 27.38 -11.88 0.75
N VAL A 40 26.90 -11.22 1.80
CA VAL A 40 27.31 -9.84 2.13
C VAL A 40 28.78 -9.88 2.50
N GLY A 41 29.54 -8.84 2.14
CA GLY A 41 30.87 -8.64 2.74
C GLY A 41 30.82 -8.70 4.27
N ASP A 42 31.96 -9.01 4.89
CA ASP A 42 32.20 -9.38 6.30
C ASP A 42 31.64 -8.46 7.43
N THR A 43 30.77 -7.49 7.13
CA THR A 43 30.30 -6.48 8.08
C THR A 43 29.01 -6.92 8.79
N ALA A 44 29.11 -7.20 10.09
CA ALA A 44 27.97 -7.52 10.93
C ALA A 44 27.16 -6.27 11.32
N GLY A 45 25.85 -6.25 11.10
CA GLY A 45 25.03 -5.07 11.39
C GLY A 45 23.52 -5.29 11.18
N TRP A 46 22.75 -4.26 11.53
CA TRP A 46 21.30 -4.24 11.37
C TRP A 46 20.87 -3.80 9.98
N ILE A 47 19.84 -4.44 9.44
CA ILE A 47 19.09 -3.97 8.28
C ILE A 47 17.71 -3.59 8.80
N VAL A 48 17.32 -2.33 8.60
CA VAL A 48 16.08 -1.77 9.15
C VAL A 48 15.09 -1.53 8.02
N ALA A 49 13.85 -1.95 8.20
CA ALA A 49 12.79 -1.78 7.23
C ALA A 49 11.49 -1.30 7.89
N MET A 50 10.78 -0.40 7.25
CA MET A 50 9.54 0.18 7.78
C MET A 50 8.42 0.15 6.74
N ASP A 51 7.21 -0.09 7.22
CA ASP A 51 5.95 0.06 6.49
C ASP A 51 5.09 1.08 7.25
N VAL A 52 4.89 2.26 6.67
CA VAL A 52 4.28 3.42 7.33
C VAL A 52 2.98 3.77 6.61
N GLY A 53 1.87 3.25 7.14
CA GLY A 53 0.57 3.25 6.46
C GLY A 53 -0.54 4.02 7.19
N GLY A 54 -1.65 4.21 6.50
CA GLY A 54 -2.84 4.91 7.05
C GLY A 54 -3.65 4.09 8.07
N SER A 55 -3.44 2.77 8.14
CA SER A 55 -4.10 1.89 9.12
C SER A 55 -3.19 1.43 10.26
N GLY A 56 -1.92 1.82 10.24
CA GLY A 56 -0.90 1.46 11.21
C GLY A 56 0.48 1.45 10.57
N SER A 57 1.52 1.45 11.40
CA SER A 57 2.91 1.45 10.95
C SER A 57 3.71 0.36 11.65
N ARG A 58 4.77 -0.12 11.00
CA ARG A 58 5.59 -1.24 11.48
C ARG A 58 7.05 -0.99 11.15
N LEU A 59 7.95 -1.39 12.04
CA LEU A 59 9.38 -1.49 11.78
C LEU A 59 9.82 -2.93 12.02
N THR A 60 10.60 -3.49 11.10
CA THR A 60 11.37 -4.70 11.34
C THR A 60 12.87 -4.41 11.23
N ALA A 61 13.66 -5.04 12.10
CA ALA A 61 15.11 -4.95 12.05
C ALA A 61 15.69 -6.35 12.18
N GLU A 62 16.60 -6.69 11.27
CA GLU A 62 17.28 -7.98 11.24
C GLU A 62 18.79 -7.79 11.43
N PHE A 63 19.37 -8.54 12.35
CA PHE A 63 20.81 -8.54 12.57
C PHE A 63 21.48 -9.60 11.70
N ARG A 64 22.50 -9.22 10.93
CA ARG A 64 23.33 -10.15 10.16
C ARG A 64 24.73 -10.21 10.76
N ASP A 65 25.22 -11.41 11.01
CA ASP A 65 26.60 -11.68 11.44
C ASP A 65 27.41 -12.20 10.24
N GLY A 66 28.57 -11.58 9.97
CA GLY A 66 29.35 -11.69 8.73
C GLY A 66 30.09 -13.01 8.51
N GLY A 67 29.46 -14.17 8.75
CA GLY A 67 30.08 -15.46 8.36
C GLY A 67 29.72 -16.68 9.19
N ARG A 68 28.84 -16.58 10.19
CA ARG A 68 28.25 -17.76 10.84
C ARG A 68 26.76 -17.52 11.03
N GLN A 69 25.95 -18.50 10.63
CA GLN A 69 24.53 -18.56 10.99
C GLN A 69 24.40 -18.64 12.51
N ARG A 70 24.49 -17.50 13.20
CA ARG A 70 23.69 -17.28 14.40
C ARG A 70 22.25 -17.13 13.92
N GLU A 71 21.30 -17.77 14.59
CA GLU A 71 19.87 -17.49 14.39
C GLU A 71 19.68 -15.98 14.36
N GLY A 72 19.23 -15.44 13.22
CA GLY A 72 19.17 -14.00 12.99
C GLY A 72 18.22 -13.35 13.97
N ILE A 73 18.70 -12.40 14.77
CA ILE A 73 17.84 -11.63 15.67
C ILE A 73 16.95 -10.75 14.79
N THR A 74 15.65 -10.99 14.84
CA THR A 74 14.64 -10.16 14.17
C THR A 74 13.76 -9.50 15.20
N ILE A 75 13.58 -8.19 15.06
CA ILE A 75 12.70 -7.38 15.91
C ILE A 75 11.56 -6.88 15.04
N THR A 76 10.36 -6.83 15.62
CA THR A 76 9.21 -6.17 15.02
C THR A 76 8.62 -5.20 16.04
N LEU A 77 8.42 -3.95 15.61
CA LEU A 77 7.81 -2.89 16.40
C LEU A 77 6.57 -2.39 15.67
N GLU A 78 5.52 -2.10 16.43
CA GLU A 78 4.32 -1.43 15.93
C GLU A 78 4.39 0.07 16.21
N GLY A 79 3.76 0.85 15.35
CA GLY A 79 3.66 2.30 15.45
C GLY A 79 2.31 2.82 14.98
N GLU A 80 2.05 4.07 15.32
CA GLU A 80 0.80 4.76 15.01
C GLU A 80 0.55 4.87 13.49
N PRO A 81 -0.72 4.93 13.05
CA PRO A 81 -1.06 5.24 11.67
C PRO A 81 -0.66 6.67 11.28
N VAL A 82 -0.38 6.87 9.99
CA VAL A 82 -0.20 8.19 9.39
C VAL A 82 -1.51 9.00 9.48
N LYS A 83 -1.38 10.25 9.91
CA LYS A 83 -2.46 11.24 10.01
C LYS A 83 -2.26 12.32 8.96
N MET A 84 -3.37 12.72 8.35
CA MET A 84 -3.43 13.88 7.45
C MET A 84 -3.47 15.16 8.28
N LEU A 85 -2.64 16.12 7.93
CA LEU A 85 -2.51 17.46 8.51
C LEU A 85 -2.86 18.51 7.44
N SER A 86 -2.97 19.77 7.83
CA SER A 86 -3.25 20.87 6.90
C SER A 86 -2.13 21.08 5.85
N GLU A 87 -0.89 20.72 6.18
CA GLU A 87 0.29 20.92 5.32
C GLU A 87 0.83 19.60 4.72
N GLY A 88 0.07 18.51 4.79
CA GLY A 88 0.48 17.20 4.28
C GLY A 88 0.16 16.07 5.26
N SER A 89 1.14 15.23 5.55
CA SER A 89 0.99 14.08 6.46
C SER A 89 2.10 14.07 7.51
N ASN A 90 1.85 13.45 8.66
CA ASN A 90 2.84 13.31 9.72
C ASN A 90 3.78 12.09 9.55
N ALA A 91 3.94 11.57 8.32
CA ALA A 91 4.69 10.34 8.06
C ALA A 91 6.14 10.40 8.57
N ALA A 92 6.81 11.55 8.41
CA ALA A 92 8.16 11.78 8.92
C ALA A 92 8.24 11.63 10.45
N GLN A 93 7.24 12.13 11.19
CA GLN A 93 7.17 11.97 12.65
C GLN A 93 6.92 10.51 13.05
N VAL A 94 6.13 9.76 12.27
CA VAL A 94 5.92 8.32 12.51
C VAL A 94 7.22 7.54 12.30
N VAL A 95 7.96 7.82 11.22
CA VAL A 95 9.29 7.23 10.96
C VAL A 95 10.25 7.54 12.11
N ARG A 96 10.29 8.80 12.58
CA ARG A 96 11.10 9.20 13.74
C ARG A 96 10.78 8.35 14.97
N GLY A 97 9.50 8.24 15.33
CA GLY A 97 9.07 7.48 16.50
C GLY A 97 9.46 6.00 16.43
N LEU A 98 9.33 5.37 15.25
CA LEU A 98 9.78 4.00 15.03
C LEU A 98 11.31 3.85 15.19
N CYS A 99 12.09 4.77 14.59
CA CYS A 99 13.55 4.79 14.75
C CYS A 99 13.97 4.96 16.22
N GLU A 100 13.38 5.91 16.94
CA GLU A 100 13.66 6.16 18.36
C GLU A 100 13.32 4.93 19.22
N THR A 101 12.19 4.28 18.96
CA THR A 101 11.78 3.05 19.65
C THR A 101 12.77 1.90 19.38
N PHE A 102 13.22 1.76 18.13
CA PHE A 102 14.24 0.77 17.76
C PHE A 102 15.57 1.03 18.46
N LEU A 103 16.06 2.28 18.46
CA LEU A 103 17.31 2.63 19.13
C LEU A 103 17.23 2.43 20.64
N TYR A 104 16.09 2.76 21.25
CA TYR A 104 15.84 2.47 22.65
C TYR A 104 15.91 0.95 22.91
N TRP A 105 15.31 0.14 22.05
CA TRP A 105 15.39 -1.32 22.17
C TRP A 105 16.84 -1.81 22.06
N VAL A 106 17.59 -1.37 21.03
CA VAL A 106 18.98 -1.79 20.80
C VAL A 106 19.86 -1.44 21.99
N LYS A 107 19.71 -0.22 22.53
CA LYS A 107 20.46 0.24 23.71
C LYS A 107 20.18 -0.62 24.94
N ASN A 108 18.94 -1.04 25.16
CA ASN A 108 18.59 -1.90 26.29
C ASN A 108 18.95 -3.38 26.04
N ALA A 109 19.14 -3.77 24.78
CA ALA A 109 19.64 -5.09 24.38
C ALA A 109 21.18 -5.19 24.38
N GLU A 110 21.91 -4.09 24.65
CA GLU A 110 23.38 -4.02 24.65
C GLU A 110 24.06 -5.08 25.53
N TYR A 111 23.37 -5.62 26.55
CA TYR A 111 23.88 -6.75 27.34
C TYR A 111 24.19 -8.01 26.51
N HIS A 112 23.68 -8.12 25.28
CA HIS A 112 23.91 -9.25 24.36
C HIS A 112 24.97 -8.99 23.28
N PHE A 113 25.43 -7.75 23.08
CA PHE A 113 26.39 -7.39 22.04
C PHE A 113 27.68 -6.81 22.64
N GLN A 114 28.85 -7.23 22.15
CA GLN A 114 30.15 -6.73 22.65
C GLN A 114 30.45 -5.28 22.21
N GLN A 115 29.78 -4.80 21.15
CA GLN A 115 29.79 -3.43 20.66
C GLN A 115 28.40 -3.11 20.10
N PRO A 116 27.93 -1.84 20.14
CA PRO A 116 26.65 -1.47 19.55
C PRO A 116 26.71 -1.72 18.03
N PRO A 117 25.91 -2.67 17.51
CA PRO A 117 25.91 -2.99 16.09
C PRO A 117 25.44 -1.80 15.23
N HIS A 118 26.15 -1.52 14.14
CA HIS A 118 25.80 -0.45 13.21
C HIS A 118 24.62 -0.84 12.31
N VAL A 119 23.90 0.15 11.79
CA VAL A 119 22.84 -0.06 10.79
C VAL A 119 23.44 0.01 9.39
N LEU A 120 23.45 -1.13 8.69
CA LEU A 120 23.99 -1.28 7.34
C LEU A 120 23.18 -0.49 6.32
N ALA A 121 21.85 -0.54 6.42
CA ALA A 121 20.93 0.18 5.55
C ALA A 121 19.55 0.28 6.20
N ALA A 122 18.79 1.31 5.80
CA ALA A 122 17.41 1.48 6.18
C ALA A 122 16.50 1.72 4.96
N ALA A 123 15.31 1.14 4.95
CA ALA A 123 14.30 1.46 3.94
C ALA A 123 12.92 1.65 4.56
N VAL A 124 12.11 2.51 3.94
CA VAL A 124 10.72 2.74 4.33
C VAL A 124 9.81 2.76 3.12
N GLY A 125 8.70 2.03 3.20
CA GLY A 125 7.52 2.25 2.39
C GLY A 125 6.57 3.17 3.14
N THR A 126 6.18 4.30 2.56
CA THR A 126 5.24 5.24 3.20
C THR A 126 4.05 5.54 2.29
N THR A 127 2.87 5.55 2.89
CA THR A 127 1.67 6.00 2.22
C THR A 127 1.75 7.48 1.88
N GLY A 128 1.16 7.88 0.76
CA GLY A 128 1.08 9.28 0.36
C GLY A 128 2.39 9.94 -0.06
N LEU A 129 3.46 9.17 -0.31
CA LEU A 129 4.78 9.71 -0.70
C LEU A 129 4.70 10.74 -1.84
N THR A 130 3.81 10.51 -2.79
CA THR A 130 3.70 11.31 -4.03
C THR A 130 2.61 12.37 -3.99
N THR A 131 1.93 12.53 -2.85
CA THR A 131 0.76 13.40 -2.73
C THR A 131 0.80 14.28 -1.50
N VAL A 132 1.05 13.68 -0.33
CA VAL A 132 0.88 14.35 0.98
C VAL A 132 2.09 14.25 1.89
N VAL A 133 3.12 13.49 1.52
CA VAL A 133 4.42 13.58 2.21
C VAL A 133 5.13 14.83 1.70
N PRO A 134 5.42 15.83 2.55
CA PRO A 134 6.00 17.09 2.09
C PRO A 134 7.41 16.92 1.51
N SER A 135 8.20 16.02 2.09
CA SER A 135 9.61 15.85 1.72
C SER A 135 10.12 14.44 2.00
N ALA A 136 10.44 13.69 0.94
CA ALA A 136 11.18 12.44 1.07
C ALA A 136 12.58 12.66 1.68
N ALA A 137 13.18 13.84 1.43
CA ALA A 137 14.48 14.22 1.99
C ALA A 137 14.46 14.29 3.52
N GLU A 138 13.38 14.79 4.12
CA GLU A 138 13.24 14.83 5.59
C GLU A 138 13.24 13.40 6.17
N ILE A 139 12.55 12.46 5.52
CA ILE A 139 12.53 11.05 5.94
C ILE A 139 13.93 10.43 5.84
N HIS A 140 14.68 10.73 4.76
CA HIS A 140 16.08 10.33 4.64
C HIS A 140 16.95 10.93 5.76
N ASP A 141 16.79 12.22 6.08
CA ASP A 141 17.56 12.90 7.12
C ASP A 141 17.29 12.30 8.50
N ILE A 142 16.03 12.00 8.81
CA ILE A 142 15.62 11.32 10.05
C ILE A 142 16.27 9.95 10.16
N MET A 143 16.14 9.11 9.12
CA MET A 143 16.74 7.77 9.14
C MET A 143 18.26 7.82 9.24
N GLY A 144 18.92 8.68 8.44
CA GLY A 144 20.37 8.80 8.43
C GLY A 144 20.94 9.29 9.76
N ALA A 145 20.31 10.30 10.38
CA ALA A 145 20.75 10.86 11.66
C ALA A 145 20.52 9.91 12.84
N LEU A 146 19.31 9.31 12.94
CA LEU A 146 18.96 8.45 14.06
C LEU A 146 19.64 7.09 13.97
N LEU A 147 19.56 6.43 12.80
CA LEU A 147 20.10 5.08 12.62
C LEU A 147 21.61 5.09 12.32
N GLN A 148 22.23 6.27 12.20
CA GLN A 148 23.66 6.43 11.87
C GLN A 148 24.07 5.65 10.62
N THR A 149 23.20 5.64 9.60
CA THR A 149 23.43 4.95 8.33
C THR A 149 23.56 5.95 7.19
N ASN A 150 24.47 5.67 6.26
CA ASN A 150 24.65 6.43 5.03
C ASN A 150 23.84 5.85 3.86
N ARG A 151 23.07 4.78 4.08
CA ARG A 151 22.33 4.03 3.07
C ARG A 151 20.85 4.00 3.40
N THR A 152 20.07 4.82 2.72
CA THR A 152 18.63 4.96 2.96
C THR A 152 17.81 4.90 1.68
N ALA A 153 16.64 4.28 1.75
CA ALA A 153 15.66 4.27 0.67
C ALA A 153 14.27 4.68 1.17
N VAL A 154 13.61 5.61 0.47
CA VAL A 154 12.25 6.06 0.76
C VAL A 154 11.38 5.74 -0.44
N ALA A 155 10.39 4.89 -0.25
CA ALA A 155 9.52 4.36 -1.28
C ALA A 155 8.05 4.63 -0.98
N GLY A 156 7.22 4.67 -2.01
CA GLY A 156 5.77 4.62 -1.85
C GLY A 156 5.33 3.24 -1.33
N ASP A 157 4.28 3.22 -0.51
CA ASP A 157 3.65 1.99 -0.02
C ASP A 157 3.26 1.01 -1.13
N ALA A 158 2.74 1.49 -2.26
CA ALA A 158 2.40 0.65 -3.41
C ALA A 158 3.63 -0.01 -4.06
N LEU A 159 4.78 0.64 -4.02
CA LEU A 159 6.04 0.09 -4.53
C LEU A 159 6.56 -1.02 -3.61
N THR A 160 6.56 -0.80 -2.30
CA THR A 160 6.97 -1.84 -1.35
C THR A 160 5.96 -2.99 -1.30
N ALA A 161 4.67 -2.71 -1.45
CA ALA A 161 3.64 -3.74 -1.64
C ALA A 161 3.93 -4.61 -2.87
N HIS A 162 4.30 -4.00 -3.99
CA HIS A 162 4.71 -4.73 -5.19
C HIS A 162 5.94 -5.60 -4.93
N MET A 163 7.00 -5.02 -4.35
CA MET A 163 8.23 -5.74 -4.05
C MET A 163 7.99 -6.92 -3.11
N GLY A 164 7.12 -6.77 -2.11
CA GLY A 164 6.73 -7.84 -1.20
C GLY A 164 5.95 -8.94 -1.93
N ALA A 165 4.90 -8.57 -2.65
CA ALA A 165 3.99 -9.52 -3.31
C ALA A 165 4.68 -10.38 -4.38
N LEU A 166 5.66 -9.81 -5.12
CA LEU A 166 6.40 -10.52 -6.17
C LEU A 166 7.84 -10.91 -5.77
N ARG A 167 8.23 -10.73 -4.50
CA ARG A 167 9.60 -10.93 -4.00
C ARG A 167 10.66 -10.18 -4.83
N GLY A 168 10.31 -8.97 -5.26
CA GLY A 168 11.15 -8.07 -6.06
C GLY A 168 11.40 -8.52 -7.50
N ARG A 169 10.61 -9.47 -8.02
CA ARG A 169 10.54 -9.78 -9.46
C ARG A 169 9.75 -8.70 -10.21
N ALA A 170 10.06 -8.55 -11.49
CA ALA A 170 9.29 -7.72 -12.40
C ALA A 170 7.91 -8.33 -12.73
N GLY A 171 6.95 -7.47 -13.06
CA GLY A 171 5.54 -7.82 -13.18
C GLY A 171 4.64 -6.72 -12.63
N ALA A 172 3.35 -6.99 -12.47
CA ALA A 172 2.36 -6.05 -11.94
C ALA A 172 1.71 -6.54 -10.63
N VAL A 173 1.38 -5.62 -9.73
CA VAL A 173 0.67 -5.92 -8.49
C VAL A 173 -0.50 -4.97 -8.35
N LEU A 174 -1.70 -5.54 -8.24
CA LEU A 174 -2.91 -4.80 -7.92
C LEU A 174 -3.15 -4.83 -6.40
N SER A 175 -3.16 -3.67 -5.78
CA SER A 175 -3.50 -3.48 -4.36
C SER A 175 -4.94 -3.00 -4.24
N VAL A 176 -5.80 -3.77 -3.56
CA VAL A 176 -7.24 -3.49 -3.43
C VAL A 176 -7.65 -3.40 -1.96
N GLY A 177 -7.95 -2.20 -1.50
CA GLY A 177 -8.41 -1.90 -0.14
C GLY A 177 -9.51 -0.85 -0.15
N THR A 178 -9.38 0.18 0.69
CA THR A 178 -10.25 1.36 0.64
C THR A 178 -10.24 1.98 -0.76
N GLY A 179 -9.05 2.15 -1.35
CA GLY A 179 -8.81 2.50 -2.75
C GLY A 179 -8.19 1.35 -3.53
N ALA A 180 -7.87 1.57 -4.81
CA ALA A 180 -7.23 0.60 -5.68
C ALA A 180 -6.10 1.24 -6.50
N VAL A 181 -4.98 0.52 -6.62
CA VAL A 181 -3.86 0.93 -7.44
C VAL A 181 -3.14 -0.29 -7.98
N ALA A 182 -2.73 -0.26 -9.24
CA ALA A 182 -1.81 -1.23 -9.80
C ALA A 182 -0.44 -0.60 -10.03
N PHE A 183 0.62 -1.23 -9.50
CA PHE A 183 2.01 -0.87 -9.77
C PHE A 183 2.67 -1.95 -10.59
N SER A 184 3.54 -1.58 -11.52
CA SER A 184 4.36 -2.53 -12.26
C SER A 184 5.81 -2.08 -12.40
N PHE A 185 6.68 -3.08 -12.53
CA PHE A 185 8.13 -2.92 -12.64
C PHE A 185 8.66 -3.73 -13.82
N ASP A 186 9.50 -3.13 -14.65
CA ASP A 186 10.00 -3.71 -15.90
C ASP A 186 11.37 -4.38 -15.80
N GLN A 187 11.92 -4.50 -14.59
CA GLN A 187 13.29 -4.97 -14.30
C GLN A 187 14.42 -4.02 -14.70
N LYS A 188 14.15 -3.00 -15.53
CA LYS A 188 15.14 -2.02 -16.03
C LYS A 188 15.11 -0.72 -15.23
N GLY A 189 14.52 -0.74 -14.03
CA GLY A 189 14.43 0.43 -13.16
C GLY A 189 13.18 1.29 -13.39
N ARG A 190 12.29 0.94 -14.34
CA ARG A 190 11.09 1.73 -14.61
C ARG A 190 9.88 1.18 -13.88
N TRP A 191 9.11 2.11 -13.32
CA TRP A 191 7.87 1.85 -12.60
C TRP A 191 6.71 2.53 -13.30
N HIS A 192 5.60 1.80 -13.40
CA HIS A 192 4.35 2.33 -13.92
C HIS A 192 3.24 2.19 -12.88
N ARG A 193 2.35 3.17 -12.84
CA ARG A 193 1.16 3.17 -12.01
C ARG A 193 -0.08 3.25 -12.89
N ALA A 194 -1.08 2.42 -12.60
CA ALA A 194 -2.44 2.57 -13.07
C ALA A 194 -3.37 2.78 -11.86
N ASP A 195 -4.29 3.74 -11.98
CA ASP A 195 -5.22 4.16 -10.92
C ASP A 195 -4.51 4.69 -9.65
N GLY A 196 -5.20 4.75 -8.50
CA GLY A 196 -4.70 5.31 -7.25
C GLY A 196 -4.79 6.84 -7.19
N TRP A 197 -5.72 7.44 -7.94
CA TRP A 197 -5.94 8.89 -7.94
C TRP A 197 -6.94 9.36 -6.86
N GLY A 198 -7.38 8.41 -6.01
CA GLY A 198 -8.33 8.65 -4.95
C GLY A 198 -9.79 8.54 -5.42
N HIS A 199 -10.67 8.26 -4.46
CA HIS A 199 -12.09 7.97 -4.66
C HIS A 199 -12.95 8.97 -5.45
N LEU A 200 -12.44 10.17 -5.73
CA LEU A 200 -13.13 11.16 -6.57
C LEU A 200 -12.79 11.03 -8.06
N LEU A 201 -11.60 10.49 -8.36
CA LEU A 201 -11.03 10.46 -9.71
C LEU A 201 -10.76 9.03 -10.22
N GLY A 202 -10.73 8.05 -9.31
CA GLY A 202 -10.41 6.66 -9.61
C GLY A 202 -10.87 5.75 -8.46
N ASP A 203 -10.02 4.81 -8.07
CA ASP A 203 -10.34 3.74 -7.10
C ASP A 203 -11.58 2.92 -7.50
N LEU A 204 -11.77 2.75 -8.82
CA LEU A 204 -12.94 2.04 -9.34
C LEU A 204 -12.88 0.56 -8.94
N GLY A 205 -14.01 0.04 -8.46
CA GLY A 205 -14.10 -1.32 -7.92
C GLY A 205 -13.42 -1.54 -6.56
N ALA A 206 -12.72 -0.54 -6.01
CA ALA A 206 -12.21 -0.59 -4.64
C ALA A 206 -13.34 -0.48 -3.61
N GLY A 207 -12.99 -0.56 -2.31
CA GLY A 207 -13.97 -0.51 -1.23
C GLY A 207 -14.81 0.75 -1.25
N VAL A 208 -14.19 1.90 -1.50
CA VAL A 208 -14.88 3.19 -1.58
C VAL A 208 -15.92 3.22 -2.71
N TRP A 209 -15.59 2.64 -3.87
CA TRP A 209 -16.51 2.51 -4.99
C TRP A 209 -17.66 1.55 -4.65
N VAL A 210 -17.34 0.35 -4.14
CA VAL A 210 -18.34 -0.66 -3.74
C VAL A 210 -19.31 -0.09 -2.70
N GLY A 211 -18.79 0.62 -1.70
CA GLY A 211 -19.62 1.23 -0.67
C GLY A 211 -20.43 2.43 -1.15
N THR A 212 -19.91 3.20 -2.10
CA THR A 212 -20.67 4.27 -2.76
C THR A 212 -21.85 3.70 -3.54
N GLU A 213 -21.63 2.65 -4.33
CA GLU A 213 -22.70 1.95 -5.03
C GLU A 213 -23.72 1.32 -4.07
N ALA A 214 -23.26 0.83 -2.92
CA ALA A 214 -24.16 0.33 -1.87
C ALA A 214 -25.12 1.42 -1.36
N LEU A 215 -24.60 2.62 -1.08
CA LEU A 215 -25.44 3.74 -0.63
C LEU A 215 -26.33 4.29 -1.76
N ARG A 216 -25.90 4.22 -3.02
CA ARG A 216 -26.75 4.53 -4.19
C ARG A 216 -27.90 3.53 -4.33
N ALA A 217 -27.65 2.25 -4.12
CA ALA A 217 -28.68 1.21 -4.13
C ALA A 217 -29.66 1.34 -2.94
N ALA A 218 -29.14 1.68 -1.77
CA ALA A 218 -29.93 1.95 -0.57
C ALA A 218 -30.86 3.17 -0.75
N THR A 219 -30.33 4.30 -1.25
CA THR A 219 -31.15 5.49 -1.53
C THR A 219 -32.15 5.22 -2.64
N ALA A 220 -31.82 4.40 -3.65
CA ALA A 220 -32.78 3.95 -4.64
C ALA A 220 -33.97 3.19 -4.03
N ALA A 221 -33.72 2.31 -3.05
CA ALA A 221 -34.80 1.64 -2.31
C ALA A 221 -35.64 2.66 -1.53
N HIS A 222 -34.98 3.60 -0.84
CA HIS A 222 -35.66 4.64 -0.06
C HIS A 222 -36.58 5.53 -0.92
N ASP A 223 -36.14 5.90 -2.12
CA ASP A 223 -36.91 6.69 -3.08
C ASP A 223 -38.07 5.90 -3.72
N GLY A 224 -38.16 4.59 -3.48
CA GLY A 224 -39.12 3.69 -4.14
C GLY A 224 -38.76 3.31 -5.58
N ARG A 225 -37.52 3.57 -6.03
CA ARG A 225 -37.06 3.16 -7.37
C ARG A 225 -37.01 1.64 -7.47
N THR A 226 -37.34 1.09 -8.64
CA THR A 226 -37.38 -0.37 -8.87
C THR A 226 -36.05 -0.93 -9.39
N ARG A 227 -35.29 -0.13 -10.14
CA ARG A 227 -34.02 -0.55 -10.74
C ARG A 227 -32.84 -0.24 -9.83
N GLY A 228 -31.96 -1.23 -9.63
CA GLY A 228 -30.71 -1.07 -8.88
C GLY A 228 -30.91 -0.78 -7.40
N ARG A 229 -32.10 -1.04 -6.86
CA ARG A 229 -32.39 -0.89 -5.43
C ARG A 229 -31.94 -2.12 -4.64
N SER A 230 -31.67 -1.92 -3.36
CA SER A 230 -31.51 -3.02 -2.39
C SER A 230 -32.09 -2.61 -1.04
N GLU A 231 -33.17 -3.30 -0.64
CA GLU A 231 -33.77 -3.13 0.70
C GLU A 231 -32.80 -3.55 1.80
N ARG A 232 -32.00 -4.60 1.55
CA ARG A 232 -31.01 -5.10 2.50
C ARG A 232 -29.92 -4.06 2.77
N LEU A 233 -29.40 -3.44 1.71
CA LEU A 233 -28.39 -2.39 1.86
C LEU A 233 -28.97 -1.13 2.48
N LEU A 234 -30.25 -0.80 2.23
CA LEU A 234 -30.95 0.28 2.94
C LEU A 234 -31.06 0.01 4.43
N GLU A 235 -31.47 -1.19 4.82
CA GLU A 235 -31.56 -1.60 6.23
C GLU A 235 -30.19 -1.45 6.93
N VAL A 236 -29.13 -2.03 6.35
CA VAL A 236 -27.78 -1.97 6.92
C VAL A 236 -27.25 -0.54 6.99
N ALA A 237 -27.45 0.26 5.94
CA ALA A 237 -27.03 1.66 5.93
C ALA A 237 -27.79 2.50 6.95
N THR A 238 -29.09 2.25 7.13
CA THR A 238 -29.91 2.95 8.13
C THR A 238 -29.50 2.59 9.55
N GLN A 239 -29.17 1.32 9.81
CA GLN A 239 -28.63 0.90 11.11
C GLN A 239 -27.29 1.58 11.43
N LYS A 240 -26.45 1.78 10.42
CA LYS A 240 -25.09 2.33 10.60
C LYS A 240 -25.02 3.85 10.65
N LEU A 241 -25.81 4.53 9.82
CA LEU A 241 -25.78 5.99 9.66
C LEU A 241 -27.01 6.70 10.22
N GLY A 242 -28.02 5.96 10.68
CA GLY A 242 -29.32 6.52 11.05
C GLY A 242 -30.19 6.85 9.83
N PRO A 243 -31.19 7.73 9.97
CA PRO A 243 -32.15 8.03 8.91
C PRO A 243 -31.48 8.56 7.64
N VAL A 244 -31.98 8.16 6.46
CA VAL A 244 -31.44 8.53 5.14
C VAL A 244 -31.25 10.04 4.97
N ALA A 245 -32.18 10.84 5.49
CA ALA A 245 -32.11 12.31 5.44
C ALA A 245 -30.84 12.91 6.08
N SER A 246 -30.19 12.18 7.00
CA SER A 246 -28.98 12.64 7.67
C SER A 246 -27.68 12.29 6.93
N TRP A 247 -27.72 11.34 5.98
CA TRP A 247 -26.52 10.82 5.32
C TRP A 247 -25.73 11.88 4.54
N PRO A 248 -26.35 12.81 3.79
CA PRO A 248 -25.58 13.82 3.05
C PRO A 248 -24.67 14.65 3.94
N ALA A 249 -25.18 15.18 5.07
CA ALA A 249 -24.39 15.97 6.00
C ALA A 249 -23.22 15.16 6.59
N GLN A 250 -23.49 13.90 6.98
CA GLN A 250 -22.47 13.01 7.54
C GLN A 250 -21.34 12.66 6.56
N LEU A 251 -21.65 12.55 5.27
CA LEU A 251 -20.68 12.19 4.22
C LEU A 251 -19.92 13.41 3.70
N TYR A 252 -20.61 14.53 3.43
CA TYR A 252 -19.96 15.75 2.91
C TYR A 252 -19.04 16.41 3.94
N MET A 253 -19.40 16.38 5.23
CA MET A 253 -18.62 17.01 6.31
C MET A 253 -17.56 16.07 6.92
N SER A 254 -17.42 14.84 6.40
CA SER A 254 -16.50 13.84 6.94
C SER A 254 -15.10 13.98 6.33
N ASN A 255 -14.10 14.13 7.21
CA ASN A 255 -12.68 14.11 6.85
C ASN A 255 -12.19 12.70 6.50
N ASP A 256 -12.89 11.66 6.95
CA ASP A 256 -12.63 10.23 6.73
C ASP A 256 -13.58 9.59 5.70
N ARG A 257 -14.11 10.40 4.77
CA ARG A 257 -15.20 10.01 3.84
C ARG A 257 -14.92 8.71 3.10
N ALA A 258 -13.70 8.54 2.57
CA ALA A 258 -13.31 7.34 1.84
C ALA A 258 -13.40 6.09 2.73
N ALA A 259 -12.94 6.16 3.98
CA ALA A 259 -13.03 5.06 4.93
C ALA A 259 -14.49 4.77 5.32
N LYS A 260 -15.31 5.81 5.55
CA LYS A 260 -16.75 5.64 5.83
C LYS A 260 -17.47 4.94 4.69
N LEU A 261 -17.25 5.37 3.45
CA LEU A 261 -17.84 4.73 2.27
C LEU A 261 -17.33 3.27 2.15
N ALA A 262 -16.02 3.05 2.19
CA ALA A 262 -15.45 1.71 2.07
C ALA A 262 -15.92 0.73 3.16
N SER A 263 -16.32 1.25 4.32
CA SER A 263 -16.85 0.45 5.42
C SER A 263 -18.17 -0.28 5.11
N PHE A 264 -18.82 0.02 3.97
CA PHE A 264 -20.00 -0.70 3.48
C PHE A 264 -19.68 -1.91 2.60
N ALA A 265 -18.44 -2.06 2.11
CA ALA A 265 -18.07 -3.19 1.25
C ALA A 265 -18.36 -4.58 1.87
N PRO A 266 -18.11 -4.83 3.18
CA PRO A 266 -18.49 -6.10 3.81
C PRO A 266 -20.00 -6.37 3.77
N ALA A 267 -20.84 -5.34 3.87
CA ALA A 267 -22.29 -5.49 3.78
C ALA A 267 -22.74 -5.89 2.37
N VAL A 268 -22.09 -5.36 1.33
CA VAL A 268 -22.33 -5.78 -0.06
C VAL A 268 -21.94 -7.24 -0.26
N MET A 269 -20.79 -7.66 0.28
CA MET A 269 -20.37 -9.07 0.23
C MET A 269 -21.39 -9.99 0.91
N SER A 270 -21.88 -9.62 2.10
CA SER A 270 -22.91 -10.40 2.81
C SER A 270 -24.21 -10.45 2.02
N ALA A 271 -24.72 -9.30 1.56
CA ALA A 271 -25.97 -9.22 0.81
C ALA A 271 -25.91 -10.04 -0.49
N ALA A 272 -24.79 -10.00 -1.21
CA ALA A 272 -24.60 -10.82 -2.41
C ALA A 272 -24.59 -12.32 -2.09
N ALA A 273 -23.95 -12.73 -1.00
CA ALA A 273 -23.97 -14.12 -0.53
C ALA A 273 -25.36 -14.58 -0.06
N GLU A 274 -26.18 -13.65 0.43
CA GLU A 274 -27.59 -13.84 0.83
C GLU A 274 -28.56 -13.81 -0.38
N GLY A 275 -28.06 -13.61 -1.60
CA GLY A 275 -28.85 -13.64 -2.84
C GLY A 275 -29.36 -12.28 -3.34
N ASP A 276 -28.91 -11.16 -2.76
CA ASP A 276 -29.22 -9.83 -3.28
C ASP A 276 -28.54 -9.62 -4.65
N THR A 277 -29.37 -9.57 -5.69
CA THR A 277 -28.91 -9.44 -7.09
C THR A 277 -28.25 -8.09 -7.40
N THR A 278 -28.66 -7.01 -6.71
CA THR A 278 -28.04 -5.69 -6.86
C THR A 278 -26.64 -5.71 -6.26
N ALA A 279 -26.49 -6.25 -5.04
CA ALA A 279 -25.20 -6.41 -4.39
C ALA A 279 -24.25 -7.30 -5.22
N HIS A 280 -24.77 -8.41 -5.77
CA HIS A 280 -24.01 -9.25 -6.69
C HIS A 280 -23.53 -8.47 -7.92
N GLY A 281 -24.41 -7.70 -8.56
CA GLY A 281 -24.06 -6.87 -9.71
C GLY A 281 -23.00 -5.81 -9.41
N ILE A 282 -23.06 -5.17 -8.23
CA ILE A 282 -22.03 -4.23 -7.76
C ILE A 282 -20.67 -4.93 -7.68
N LEU A 283 -20.60 -6.14 -7.10
CA LEU A 283 -19.33 -6.87 -6.98
C LEU A 283 -18.79 -7.32 -8.33
N VAL A 284 -19.64 -7.78 -9.24
CA VAL A 284 -19.23 -8.14 -10.61
C VAL A 284 -18.63 -6.95 -11.33
N GLU A 285 -19.27 -5.78 -11.26
CA GLU A 285 -18.76 -4.57 -11.89
C GLU A 285 -17.47 -4.06 -11.23
N ALA A 286 -17.35 -4.20 -9.90
CA ALA A 286 -16.11 -3.92 -9.20
C ALA A 286 -14.95 -4.79 -9.71
N GLY A 287 -15.18 -6.09 -9.92
CA GLY A 287 -14.19 -7.00 -10.48
C GLY A 287 -13.73 -6.57 -11.88
N ARG A 288 -14.67 -6.13 -12.73
CA ARG A 288 -14.38 -5.64 -14.09
C ARG A 288 -13.48 -4.39 -14.06
N HIS A 289 -13.79 -3.42 -13.19
CA HIS A 289 -12.95 -2.24 -13.01
C HIS A 289 -11.53 -2.59 -12.56
N LEU A 290 -11.40 -3.47 -11.58
CA LEU A 290 -10.12 -3.91 -11.05
C LEU A 290 -9.27 -4.68 -12.09
N ALA A 291 -9.93 -5.50 -12.92
CA ALA A 291 -9.26 -6.19 -14.03
C ALA A 291 -8.68 -5.19 -15.03
N ALA A 292 -9.46 -4.18 -15.44
CA ALA A 292 -9.00 -3.14 -16.36
C ALA A 292 -7.81 -2.34 -15.79
N THR A 293 -7.84 -2.02 -14.49
CA THR A 293 -6.71 -1.35 -13.80
C THR A 293 -5.45 -2.21 -13.85
N LEU A 294 -5.55 -3.51 -13.55
CA LEU A 294 -4.39 -4.42 -13.61
C LEU A 294 -3.89 -4.63 -15.05
N ALA A 295 -4.79 -4.81 -16.02
CA ALA A 295 -4.45 -4.96 -17.43
C ALA A 295 -3.73 -3.73 -18.00
N THR A 296 -4.07 -2.53 -17.50
CA THR A 296 -3.42 -1.27 -17.86
C THR A 296 -1.98 -1.19 -17.33
N ALA A 297 -1.74 -1.68 -16.10
CA ALA A 297 -0.39 -1.71 -15.53
C ALA A 297 0.55 -2.72 -16.22
N LEU A 298 -0.01 -3.71 -16.93
CA LEU A 298 0.72 -4.70 -17.71
C LEU A 298 1.00 -4.19 -19.13
N THR A 299 1.88 -3.19 -19.24
CA THR A 299 2.35 -2.66 -20.54
C THR A 299 3.23 -3.70 -21.27
N PRO A 300 3.52 -3.54 -22.57
CA PRO A 300 4.30 -4.52 -23.34
C PRO A 300 5.70 -4.81 -22.79
N ASP A 301 6.31 -3.84 -22.09
CA ASP A 301 7.64 -3.98 -21.49
C ASP A 301 7.60 -4.72 -20.13
N ILE A 302 6.41 -4.91 -19.56
CA ILE A 302 6.23 -5.56 -18.26
C ILE A 302 6.07 -7.07 -18.46
N PRO A 303 6.81 -7.91 -17.72
CA PRO A 303 6.59 -9.35 -17.72
C PRO A 303 5.13 -9.67 -17.42
N GLN A 304 4.55 -10.64 -18.14
CA GLN A 304 3.16 -11.08 -17.99
C GLN A 304 2.96 -11.92 -16.71
N LEU A 305 3.40 -11.38 -15.58
CA LEU A 305 3.32 -11.92 -14.23
C LEU A 305 2.57 -10.89 -13.40
N ALA A 306 1.50 -11.32 -12.73
CA ALA A 306 0.72 -10.44 -11.89
C ALA A 306 0.39 -11.06 -10.54
N SER A 307 0.22 -10.22 -9.53
CA SER A 307 -0.31 -10.62 -8.23
C SER A 307 -1.38 -9.63 -7.76
N ILE A 308 -2.25 -10.07 -6.87
CA ILE A 308 -3.34 -9.25 -6.31
C ILE A 308 -3.23 -9.33 -4.79
N THR A 309 -3.30 -8.18 -4.14
CA THR A 309 -3.25 -8.06 -2.68
C THR A 309 -4.37 -7.20 -2.16
N GLY A 310 -4.64 -7.34 -0.86
CA GLY A 310 -5.61 -6.53 -0.13
C GLY A 310 -6.91 -7.26 0.20
N ARG A 311 -7.62 -6.72 1.20
CA ARG A 311 -8.70 -7.41 1.90
C ARG A 311 -9.94 -7.63 1.05
N LEU A 312 -10.16 -6.90 -0.04
CA LEU A 312 -11.33 -7.15 -0.89
C LEU A 312 -11.13 -8.33 -1.85
N ALA A 313 -9.88 -8.68 -2.15
CA ALA A 313 -9.54 -9.74 -3.09
C ALA A 313 -9.04 -11.03 -2.42
N HIS A 314 -8.99 -11.08 -1.08
CA HIS A 314 -8.40 -12.22 -0.35
C HIS A 314 -9.26 -13.50 -0.31
N ARG A 315 -10.56 -13.39 -0.61
CA ARG A 315 -11.51 -14.52 -0.58
C ARG A 315 -12.29 -14.61 -1.89
N PRO A 316 -12.62 -15.84 -2.33
CA PRO A 316 -13.56 -16.04 -3.43
C PRO A 316 -14.87 -15.28 -3.20
N SER A 317 -15.29 -14.55 -4.22
CA SER A 317 -16.49 -13.72 -4.27
C SER A 317 -16.81 -13.39 -5.74
N PRO A 318 -18.03 -12.88 -6.03
CA PRO A 318 -18.36 -12.42 -7.39
C PRO A 318 -17.37 -11.36 -7.91
N LEU A 319 -16.78 -10.55 -7.02
CA LEU A 319 -15.74 -9.59 -7.36
C LEU A 319 -14.47 -10.28 -7.86
N THR A 320 -13.94 -11.24 -7.11
CA THR A 320 -12.71 -11.94 -7.51
C THR A 320 -12.92 -12.82 -8.74
N GLU A 321 -14.11 -13.41 -8.90
CA GLU A 321 -14.47 -14.18 -10.09
C GLU A 321 -14.52 -13.29 -11.33
N SER A 322 -15.24 -12.17 -11.25
CA SER A 322 -15.31 -11.19 -12.34
C SER A 322 -13.94 -10.60 -12.66
N LEU A 323 -13.12 -10.27 -11.65
CA LEU A 323 -11.76 -9.79 -11.84
C LEU A 323 -10.92 -10.79 -12.64
N HIS A 324 -10.88 -12.04 -12.20
CA HIS A 324 -10.10 -13.07 -12.87
C HIS A 324 -10.59 -13.34 -14.29
N GLU A 325 -11.90 -13.36 -14.50
CA GLU A 325 -12.47 -13.62 -15.82
C GLU A 325 -12.15 -12.49 -16.81
N ASN A 326 -12.40 -11.24 -16.44
CA ASN A 326 -12.10 -10.09 -17.30
C ASN A 326 -10.59 -9.97 -17.56
N LEU A 327 -9.74 -10.22 -16.56
CA LEU A 327 -8.28 -10.18 -16.78
C LEU A 327 -7.84 -11.26 -17.77
N ARG A 328 -8.36 -12.48 -17.69
CA ARG A 328 -8.03 -13.56 -18.65
C ARG A 328 -8.47 -13.20 -20.06
N GLN A 329 -9.61 -12.52 -20.21
CA GLN A 329 -10.11 -12.09 -21.51
C GLN A 329 -9.26 -10.96 -22.11
N GLU A 330 -8.91 -9.94 -21.30
CA GLU A 330 -8.12 -8.78 -21.76
C GLU A 330 -6.63 -9.09 -21.93
N ARG A 331 -6.11 -10.02 -21.14
CA ARG A 331 -4.69 -10.38 -21.06
C ARG A 331 -4.49 -11.90 -20.89
N PRO A 332 -4.78 -12.72 -21.93
CA PRO A 332 -4.73 -14.18 -21.83
C PRO A 332 -3.34 -14.76 -21.52
N GLY A 333 -2.27 -14.00 -21.75
CA GLY A 333 -0.89 -14.40 -21.45
C GLY A 333 -0.44 -14.15 -20.00
N VAL A 334 -1.27 -13.49 -19.18
CA VAL A 334 -0.90 -13.15 -17.80
C VAL A 334 -0.96 -14.35 -16.89
N ARG A 335 0.16 -14.63 -16.23
CA ARG A 335 0.23 -15.57 -15.12
C ARG A 335 -0.05 -14.84 -13.81
N LEU A 336 -1.23 -15.09 -13.23
CA LEU A 336 -1.52 -14.71 -11.85
C LEU A 336 -0.79 -15.63 -10.87
N VAL A 337 -0.08 -15.04 -9.91
CA VAL A 337 0.57 -15.75 -8.80
C VAL A 337 0.04 -15.25 -7.46
N PRO A 338 0.04 -16.09 -6.41
CA PRO A 338 -0.30 -15.65 -5.07
C PRO A 338 0.56 -14.47 -4.62
N CYS A 339 0.02 -13.66 -3.71
CA CYS A 339 0.81 -12.63 -3.04
C CYS A 339 1.77 -13.33 -2.06
N GLU A 340 3.07 -13.24 -2.31
CA GLU A 340 4.08 -13.99 -1.55
C GLU A 340 4.59 -13.25 -0.29
N GLY A 341 4.25 -11.97 -0.11
CA GLY A 341 4.77 -11.16 0.99
C GLY A 341 4.00 -9.86 1.23
N THR A 342 4.36 -9.18 2.30
CA THR A 342 3.75 -7.92 2.75
C THR A 342 4.52 -6.69 2.25
N PRO A 343 3.95 -5.47 2.35
CA PRO A 343 4.71 -4.24 2.09
C PRO A 343 5.97 -4.13 2.97
N LEU A 344 5.92 -4.60 4.21
CA LEU A 344 7.08 -4.66 5.10
C LEU A 344 8.17 -5.61 4.57
N ASP A 345 7.80 -6.74 3.96
CA ASP A 345 8.75 -7.63 3.28
C ASP A 345 9.40 -6.95 2.07
N GLY A 346 8.65 -6.12 1.34
CA GLY A 346 9.18 -5.32 0.25
C GLY A 346 10.18 -4.26 0.72
N ALA A 347 9.86 -3.54 1.79
CA ALA A 347 10.80 -2.60 2.42
C ALA A 347 12.06 -3.32 2.92
N ARG A 348 11.91 -4.52 3.51
CA ARG A 348 13.03 -5.36 3.94
C ARG A 348 13.91 -5.81 2.77
N LEU A 349 13.30 -6.23 1.66
CA LEU A 349 14.03 -6.58 0.45
C LEU A 349 14.83 -5.39 -0.11
N LEU A 350 14.22 -4.20 -0.08
CA LEU A 350 14.88 -2.95 -0.51
C LEU A 350 16.08 -2.61 0.38
N ALA A 351 15.91 -2.65 1.71
CA ALA A 351 16.99 -2.42 2.67
C ALA A 351 18.12 -3.46 2.53
N ARG A 352 17.78 -4.74 2.33
CA ARG A 352 18.75 -5.82 2.06
C ARG A 352 19.56 -5.55 0.80
N ARG A 353 18.90 -5.23 -0.33
CA ARG A 353 19.60 -4.91 -1.59
C ARG A 353 20.56 -3.74 -1.39
N LEU A 354 20.11 -2.69 -0.68
CA LEU A 354 20.93 -1.51 -0.40
C LEU A 354 22.13 -1.82 0.53
N ALA A 355 21.98 -2.74 1.49
CA ALA A 355 23.06 -3.18 2.35
C ALA A 355 24.13 -3.99 1.59
N VAL A 356 23.71 -4.87 0.67
CA VAL A 356 24.60 -5.79 -0.06
C VAL A 356 25.27 -5.12 -1.26
N ASP A 357 24.47 -4.50 -2.11
CA ASP A 357 24.92 -3.84 -3.34
C ASP A 357 24.12 -2.54 -3.53
N PRO A 358 24.62 -1.41 -3.01
CA PRO A 358 23.93 -0.13 -3.12
C PRO A 358 23.63 0.29 -4.57
N ALA A 359 24.43 -0.16 -5.55
CA ALA A 359 24.22 0.17 -6.96
C ALA A 359 23.05 -0.61 -7.58
N SER A 360 22.64 -1.73 -6.97
CA SER A 360 21.48 -2.53 -7.41
C SER A 360 20.13 -1.84 -7.15
N VAL A 361 20.12 -0.77 -6.35
CA VAL A 361 18.91 -0.01 -6.02
C VAL A 361 18.99 1.37 -6.65
N VAL A 362 18.33 1.53 -7.79
CA VAL A 362 18.28 2.80 -8.52
C VAL A 362 17.00 3.55 -8.13
N GLY A 363 17.13 4.81 -7.72
CA GLY A 363 15.97 5.66 -7.45
C GLY A 363 15.13 5.93 -8.69
N TYR A 364 13.82 6.09 -8.50
CA TYR A 364 12.86 6.35 -9.56
C TYR A 364 11.77 7.29 -9.02
N ARG A 365 11.92 8.58 -9.30
CA ARG A 365 11.04 9.61 -8.73
C ARG A 365 9.70 9.64 -9.46
N PRO A 366 8.59 9.90 -8.77
CA PRO A 366 8.50 10.21 -7.33
C PRO A 366 8.34 8.98 -6.42
N TRP A 367 8.44 7.76 -6.95
CA TRP A 367 8.05 6.52 -6.26
C TRP A 367 9.12 5.92 -5.34
N LEU A 368 10.40 6.20 -5.61
CA LEU A 368 11.54 5.70 -4.86
C LEU A 368 12.67 6.74 -4.91
N THR A 369 13.14 7.19 -3.75
CA THR A 369 14.38 7.97 -3.61
C THR A 369 15.39 7.19 -2.80
N VAL A 370 16.66 7.27 -3.19
CA VAL A 370 17.74 6.48 -2.57
C VAL A 370 18.91 7.40 -2.27
N ARG A 371 19.46 7.32 -1.06
CA ARG A 371 20.70 8.01 -0.68
C ARG A 371 21.76 7.02 -0.24
N VAL A 372 22.96 7.17 -0.79
CA VAL A 372 24.18 6.43 -0.44
C VAL A 372 25.30 7.45 -0.22
N ASP A 373 26.02 7.35 0.90
CA ASP A 373 27.11 8.28 1.25
C ASP A 373 26.68 9.75 1.26
N GLY A 374 25.45 10.00 1.72
CA GLY A 374 24.87 11.35 1.80
C GLY A 374 24.46 11.94 0.44
N ARG A 375 24.54 11.17 -0.66
CA ARG A 375 24.18 11.62 -2.01
C ARG A 375 23.04 10.78 -2.57
N HIS A 376 22.19 11.40 -3.38
CA HIS A 376 21.23 10.64 -4.18
C HIS A 376 21.95 9.75 -5.19
N THR A 377 21.45 8.54 -5.44
CA THR A 377 22.08 7.60 -6.39
C THR A 377 22.13 8.19 -7.80
N ALA A 378 23.24 8.02 -8.51
CA ALA A 378 23.36 8.43 -9.91
C ALA A 378 22.34 7.66 -10.77
N GLY A 379 21.58 8.36 -11.61
CA GLY A 379 20.57 7.74 -12.48
C GLY A 379 19.14 7.76 -11.95
N GLU A 380 18.81 8.60 -10.96
CA GLU A 380 17.40 8.86 -10.59
C GLU A 380 16.60 9.29 -11.83
N SER A 381 15.77 8.39 -12.35
CA SER A 381 14.87 8.71 -13.46
C SER A 381 13.65 9.44 -12.93
N THR A 382 13.19 10.43 -13.68
CA THR A 382 11.91 11.14 -13.49
C THR A 382 10.89 10.76 -14.57
N ASP A 383 11.22 9.83 -15.46
CA ASP A 383 10.33 9.38 -16.52
C ASP A 383 9.15 8.66 -15.87
N THR A 384 8.03 9.35 -15.71
CA THR A 384 6.81 8.77 -15.12
C THR A 384 5.97 8.02 -16.17
N GLY A 385 6.50 7.82 -17.38
CA GLY A 385 5.76 7.27 -18.52
C GLY A 385 4.77 8.25 -19.15
N ALA A 386 4.69 9.50 -18.68
CA ALA A 386 3.89 10.54 -19.32
C ALA A 386 4.37 10.85 -20.74
N ASP A 387 5.68 10.68 -21.01
CA ASP A 387 6.28 10.90 -22.33
C ASP A 387 6.05 9.75 -23.32
N MET A 388 5.54 8.59 -22.88
CA MET A 388 5.26 7.47 -23.78
C MET A 388 4.14 7.81 -24.78
N PHE A 389 3.19 8.67 -24.39
CA PHE A 389 2.13 9.17 -25.28
C PHE A 389 2.59 10.26 -26.26
N SER A 390 3.78 10.85 -26.06
CA SER A 390 4.38 11.80 -27.03
C SER A 390 4.83 11.10 -28.32
N SER A 391 5.16 9.80 -28.24
CA SER A 391 5.66 9.02 -29.39
C SER A 391 4.57 8.32 -30.22
N MET A 392 3.30 8.42 -29.83
CA MET A 392 2.14 7.97 -30.63
C MET A 392 1.31 9.16 -31.10
N SER A 393 1.92 10.06 -31.86
CA SER A 393 1.20 11.15 -32.55
C SER A 393 1.71 11.29 -33.98
N THR A 394 1.15 10.48 -34.88
CA THR A 394 0.80 10.87 -36.26
C THR A 394 -0.22 9.88 -36.82
N ALA A 395 -1.35 9.76 -36.15
CA ALA A 395 -2.58 9.37 -36.81
C ALA A 395 -3.49 10.60 -36.75
N GLN A 396 -3.53 11.35 -37.85
CA GLN A 396 -4.45 12.46 -38.04
C GLN A 396 -5.89 11.95 -37.92
N PHE A 397 -6.54 12.20 -36.79
CA PHE A 397 -7.99 12.15 -36.72
C PHE A 397 -8.53 13.51 -37.13
N SER A 398 -9.03 13.58 -38.36
CA SER A 398 -9.76 14.73 -38.89
C SER A 398 -11.04 14.94 -38.07
N ALA A 399 -11.20 16.14 -37.52
CA ALA A 399 -12.44 16.59 -36.90
C ALA A 399 -13.48 16.86 -37.99
N THR A 400 -14.20 15.83 -38.41
CA THR A 400 -15.41 15.98 -39.23
C THR A 400 -16.18 14.67 -39.13
N GLU A 401 -17.14 14.63 -38.20
CA GLU A 401 -18.37 13.81 -38.20
C GLU A 401 -18.92 13.69 -36.77
N LEU A 402 -19.51 14.78 -36.28
CA LEU A 402 -20.54 14.71 -35.25
C LEU A 402 -21.89 14.93 -35.95
N PRO A 403 -22.85 13.99 -35.88
CA PRO A 403 -24.18 14.20 -36.45
C PRO A 403 -24.96 15.24 -35.62
N ASN A 404 -25.19 16.40 -36.22
CA ASN A 404 -26.16 17.41 -35.78
C ASN A 404 -27.58 16.83 -35.84
N VAL A 405 -28.23 16.65 -34.67
CA VAL A 405 -29.69 16.63 -34.60
C VAL A 405 -30.14 17.25 -33.27
N LEU A 406 -30.50 18.54 -33.32
CA LEU A 406 -31.50 19.14 -32.43
C LEU A 406 -32.60 19.70 -33.33
N PRO A 407 -33.88 19.34 -33.14
CA PRO A 407 -34.96 20.00 -33.86
C PRO A 407 -35.39 21.27 -33.12
N ASP A 408 -35.62 22.31 -33.91
CA ASP A 408 -36.24 23.57 -33.54
C ASP A 408 -37.63 23.38 -32.92
N THR A 409 -37.92 24.15 -31.86
CA THR A 409 -39.29 24.51 -31.50
C THR A 409 -39.40 26.03 -31.37
N PRO A 410 -40.34 26.69 -32.07
CA PRO A 410 -40.56 28.13 -31.98
C PRO A 410 -41.39 28.49 -30.75
N GLY A 411 -41.13 29.68 -30.19
CA GLY A 411 -41.68 30.15 -28.93
C GLY A 411 -43.18 30.40 -28.91
N ILE A 412 -43.74 30.43 -27.69
CA ILE A 412 -45.05 31.01 -27.37
C ILE A 412 -44.95 31.73 -26.02
N ALA A 413 -45.35 33.02 -26.06
CA ALA A 413 -45.76 33.96 -25.00
C ALA A 413 -44.79 34.32 -23.87
#